data_AF-A0A497CPJ0-F1
#
_entry.id   AF-A0A497CPJ0-F1
#
_cell.length_a   1.000
_cell.length_b   1.000
_cell.length_c   1.000
_cell.angle_alpha   90.00
_cell.angle_beta   90.00
_cell.angle_gamma   90.00
#
_symmetry.space_group_name_H-M   'P 1'
#
loop_
_entity.id
_entity.type
_entity.pdbx_description
1 polymer ?
#
loop_
_entity_poly.entity_id
_entity_poly.type
_entity_poly.pdbx_seq_one_letter_code
_entity_poly.pdbx_strand_id
1 'polypeptide(L)'
;IRILFSGYELTPDQLEMIYNEGYQVLQSGRNYANPAMGFYNMMINVPTVGASGAVFGILLAFGMMFPNSLIYIYFAFPIKAKYFVILYGAIELFSGISNKSGDNVAHFAHLGGMIFGFFLIMYWKKKGTFYHGG
;
A
#
# COMPACT_ATOMS: atom_id res chain seq x y z
N ILE A 1 -0.73 0.62 27.33
CA ILE A 1 0.67 0.79 26.86
C ILE A 1 0.95 2.28 26.83
N ARG A 2 1.89 2.78 27.62
CA ARG A 2 2.25 4.20 27.64
C ARG A 2 3.46 4.38 26.73
N ILE A 3 3.21 4.84 25.51
CA ILE A 3 4.29 5.17 24.59
C ILE A 3 4.77 6.56 25.02
N LEU A 4 6.05 6.68 25.38
CA LEU A 4 6.67 7.96 25.75
C LEU A 4 7.65 8.32 24.63
N PHE A 5 7.34 9.38 23.89
CA PHE A 5 8.28 9.97 22.97
C PHE A 5 8.90 11.19 23.65
N SER A 6 10.22 11.16 23.86
CA SER A 6 11.00 12.30 24.36
C SER A 6 10.55 12.90 25.71
N GLY A 7 9.98 12.10 26.61
CA GLY A 7 9.56 12.54 27.95
C GLY A 7 8.32 13.44 28.01
N TYR A 8 7.65 13.68 26.88
CA TYR A 8 6.38 14.41 26.83
C TYR A 8 5.21 13.43 27.00
N GLU A 9 4.40 13.67 28.02
CA GLU A 9 3.16 12.94 28.26
C GLU A 9 2.01 13.70 27.61
N LEU A 10 1.28 13.04 26.72
CA LEU A 10 0.05 13.61 26.18
C LEU A 10 -1.10 13.39 27.16
N THR A 11 -1.89 14.43 27.39
CA THR A 11 -3.14 14.30 28.14
C THR A 11 -4.16 13.48 27.34
N PRO A 12 -5.17 12.88 27.98
CA PRO A 12 -6.27 12.20 27.27
C PRO A 12 -6.92 13.10 26.21
N ASP A 13 -7.21 14.37 26.55
CA ASP A 13 -7.81 15.35 25.63
C ASP A 13 -6.92 15.62 24.41
N GLN A 14 -5.61 15.66 24.61
CA GLN A 14 -4.62 15.82 23.55
C GLN A 14 -4.61 14.62 22.60
N LEU A 15 -4.64 13.40 23.13
CA LEU A 15 -4.75 12.18 22.31
C LEU A 15 -6.07 12.12 21.54
N GLU A 16 -7.17 12.51 22.19
CA GLU A 16 -8.48 12.57 21.56
C GLU A 16 -8.52 13.59 20.42
N MET A 17 -7.92 14.76 20.61
CA MET A 17 -7.77 15.76 19.54
C MET A 17 -6.97 15.23 18.35
N ILE A 18 -5.85 14.52 18.58
CA ILE A 18 -5.09 13.88 17.50
C ILE A 18 -5.96 12.85 16.76
N TYR A 19 -6.71 12.03 17.50
CA TYR A 19 -7.50 10.97 16.90
C TYR A 19 -8.66 11.52 16.05
N ASN A 20 -9.32 12.57 16.52
CA ASN A 20 -10.51 13.12 15.86
C ASN A 20 -10.18 14.14 14.76
N GLU A 21 -9.15 14.97 14.97
CA GLU A 21 -8.86 16.11 14.09
C GLU A 21 -7.54 15.97 13.33
N GLY A 22 -6.65 15.08 13.80
CA GLY A 22 -5.28 15.01 13.32
C GLY A 22 -5.16 14.73 11.81
N TYR A 23 -6.05 13.90 11.26
CA TYR A 23 -6.12 13.66 9.81
C TYR A 23 -6.46 14.93 9.02
N GLN A 24 -7.43 15.73 9.48
CA GLN A 24 -7.79 17.00 8.82
C GLN A 24 -6.66 18.03 8.92
N VAL A 25 -5.99 18.07 10.06
CA VAL A 25 -4.80 18.93 10.26
C VAL A 25 -3.73 18.59 9.22
N LEU A 26 -3.43 17.31 9.02
CA LEU A 26 -2.47 16.84 8.01
C LEU A 26 -2.91 17.18 6.58
N GLN A 27 -4.20 16.99 6.25
CA GLN A 27 -4.73 17.36 4.93
C GLN A 27 -4.58 18.86 4.63
N SER A 28 -4.60 19.72 5.65
CA SER A 28 -4.35 21.16 5.49
C SER A 28 -2.88 21.54 5.30
N GLY A 29 -1.98 20.56 5.18
CA GLY A 29 -0.53 20.78 5.08
C GLY A 29 0.12 21.26 6.37
N ARG A 30 -0.57 21.06 7.51
CA ARG A 30 -0.13 21.52 8.84
C ARG A 30 0.04 20.34 9.78
N ASN A 31 0.64 20.61 10.93
CA ASN A 31 0.69 19.69 12.06
C ASN A 31 0.64 20.48 13.38
N TYR A 32 0.51 19.79 14.51
CA TYR A 32 0.47 20.42 15.83
C TYR A 32 1.83 21.06 16.17
N ALA A 33 1.80 22.26 16.76
CA ALA A 33 3.01 22.98 17.18
C ALA A 33 3.75 22.27 18.33
N ASN A 34 3.01 21.54 19.18
CA ASN A 34 3.62 20.68 20.18
C ASN A 34 4.31 19.49 19.48
N PRO A 35 5.64 19.28 19.68
CA PRO A 35 6.37 18.24 18.97
C PRO A 35 5.88 16.82 19.23
N ALA A 36 5.47 16.51 20.46
CA ALA A 36 4.93 15.20 20.80
C ALA A 36 3.61 14.96 20.09
N MET A 37 2.70 15.94 20.13
CA MET A 37 1.43 15.88 19.40
C MET A 37 1.66 15.71 17.90
N GLY A 38 2.59 16.46 17.31
CA GLY A 38 2.92 16.37 15.90
C GLY A 38 3.45 15.01 15.49
N PHE A 39 4.33 14.42 16.31
CA PHE A 39 4.84 13.06 16.11
C PHE A 39 3.72 12.02 16.17
N TYR A 40 2.89 12.06 17.21
CA TYR A 40 1.77 11.12 17.35
C TYR A 40 0.74 11.27 16.23
N ASN A 41 0.46 12.50 15.79
CA ASN A 41 -0.42 12.75 14.66
C ASN A 41 0.10 12.09 13.38
N MET A 42 1.40 12.19 13.11
CA MET A 42 1.99 11.48 11.97
C MET A 42 1.92 9.96 12.13
N MET A 43 2.16 9.43 13.31
CA MET A 43 2.13 7.98 13.56
C MET A 43 0.73 7.37 13.46
N ILE A 44 -0.30 8.12 13.86
CA ILE A 44 -1.68 7.63 13.93
C ILE A 44 -2.44 7.90 12.64
N ASN A 45 -2.27 9.08 12.05
CA ASN A 45 -3.13 9.58 10.96
C ASN A 45 -2.47 9.59 9.58
N VAL A 46 -1.17 9.29 9.45
CA VAL A 46 -0.56 9.09 8.14
C VAL A 46 -0.77 7.63 7.72
N PRO A 47 -1.53 7.37 6.64
CA PRO A 47 -1.69 6.01 6.14
C PRO A 47 -0.33 5.44 5.72
N THR A 48 -0.10 4.16 6.02
CA THR A 48 1.13 3.46 5.61
C THR A 48 1.17 3.28 4.09
N VAL A 49 1.72 4.27 3.40
CA VAL A 49 2.01 4.21 1.97
C VAL A 49 3.19 3.26 1.73
N GLY A 50 2.99 2.20 0.96
CA GLY A 50 4.06 1.28 0.53
C GLY A 50 3.80 -0.19 0.84
N ALA A 51 3.15 -0.52 1.96
CA ALA A 51 2.78 -1.91 2.25
C ALA A 51 1.87 -2.49 1.16
N SER A 52 0.90 -1.70 0.69
CA SER A 52 0.04 -2.09 -0.43
C SER A 52 0.82 -2.26 -1.74
N GLY A 53 1.81 -1.41 -2.01
CA GLY A 53 2.72 -1.58 -3.15
C GLY A 53 3.45 -2.93 -3.14
N ALA A 54 3.95 -3.35 -1.98
CA ALA A 54 4.58 -4.67 -1.84
C ALA A 54 3.58 -5.82 -2.10
N VAL A 55 2.34 -5.71 -1.62
CA VAL A 55 1.27 -6.67 -1.90
C VAL A 55 1.00 -6.76 -3.42
N PHE A 56 0.96 -5.62 -4.11
CA PHE A 56 0.81 -5.59 -5.57
C PHE A 56 2.01 -6.20 -6.31
N GLY A 57 3.23 -6.02 -5.80
CA GLY A 57 4.42 -6.72 -6.29
C GLY A 57 4.31 -8.24 -6.16
N ILE A 58 3.81 -8.74 -5.03
CA ILE A 58 3.56 -10.18 -4.80
C ILE A 58 2.43 -10.69 -5.71
N LEU A 59 1.36 -9.91 -5.88
CA LEU A 59 0.26 -10.25 -6.78
C LEU A 59 0.75 -10.41 -8.23
N LEU A 60 1.60 -9.49 -8.69
CA LEU A 60 2.24 -9.61 -9.99
C LEU A 60 3.12 -10.86 -10.08
N ALA A 61 3.93 -11.14 -9.05
CA ALA A 61 4.75 -12.34 -9.00
C ALA A 61 3.92 -13.62 -9.13
N PHE A 62 2.79 -13.69 -8.41
CA PHE A 62 1.86 -14.80 -8.51
C PHE A 62 1.31 -14.96 -9.94
N GLY A 63 0.85 -13.87 -10.57
CA GLY A 63 0.34 -13.91 -11.94
C GLY A 63 1.38 -14.34 -12.99
N MET A 64 2.66 -14.04 -12.77
CA MET A 64 3.75 -14.43 -13.66
C MET A 64 4.22 -15.88 -13.44
N MET A 65 4.31 -16.31 -12.19
CA MET A 65 4.84 -17.64 -11.83
C MET A 65 3.78 -18.74 -11.94
N PHE A 66 2.52 -18.42 -11.65
CA PHE A 66 1.39 -19.34 -11.67
C PHE A 66 0.26 -18.86 -12.58
N PRO A 67 0.55 -18.58 -13.87
CA PRO A 67 -0.37 -17.85 -14.74
C PRO A 67 -1.70 -18.56 -15.01
N ASN A 68 -1.76 -19.89 -14.85
CA ASN A 68 -2.95 -20.70 -15.07
C ASN A 68 -3.70 -21.05 -13.79
N SER A 69 -3.22 -20.65 -12.60
CA SER A 69 -3.96 -20.81 -11.35
C SER A 69 -5.28 -20.04 -11.40
N LEU A 70 -6.33 -20.64 -10.86
CA LEU A 70 -7.66 -20.03 -10.82
C LEU A 70 -7.80 -19.13 -9.59
N ILE A 71 -8.29 -17.92 -9.80
CA ILE A 71 -8.76 -16.99 -8.78
C ILE A 71 -10.29 -16.95 -8.90
N TYR A 72 -11.01 -17.17 -7.81
CA TYR A 72 -12.46 -17.12 -7.79
C TYR A 72 -12.95 -15.75 -7.34
N ILE A 73 -13.53 -14.98 -8.25
CA ILE A 73 -14.14 -13.69 -7.93
C ILE A 73 -15.47 -13.96 -7.22
N TYR A 74 -15.63 -13.38 -6.02
CA TYR A 74 -16.79 -13.61 -5.13
C TYR A 74 -17.13 -15.10 -4.96
N PHE A 75 -16.11 -15.96 -4.93
CA PHE A 75 -16.26 -17.42 -4.83
C PHE A 75 -17.03 -18.08 -5.98
N ALA A 76 -17.38 -17.36 -7.05
CA ALA A 76 -18.27 -17.85 -8.12
C ALA A 76 -17.57 -17.94 -9.48
N PHE A 77 -16.88 -16.89 -9.92
CA PHE A 77 -16.35 -16.81 -11.28
C PHE A 77 -14.84 -17.09 -11.31
N PRO A 78 -14.41 -18.25 -11.84
CA PRO A 78 -12.99 -18.57 -11.94
C PRO A 78 -12.36 -17.78 -13.09
N ILE A 79 -11.25 -17.10 -12.80
CA ILE A 79 -10.40 -16.43 -13.79
C ILE A 79 -8.96 -16.87 -13.61
N LYS A 80 -8.21 -17.01 -14.70
CA LYS A 80 -6.79 -17.32 -14.61
C LYS A 80 -6.03 -16.13 -14.02
N ALA A 81 -5.08 -16.40 -13.14
CA ALA A 81 -4.28 -15.39 -12.45
C ALA A 81 -3.66 -14.37 -13.41
N LYS A 82 -3.15 -14.80 -14.58
CA LYS A 82 -2.59 -13.90 -15.59
C LYS A 82 -3.58 -12.80 -16.03
N TYR A 83 -4.85 -13.15 -16.23
CA TYR A 83 -5.86 -12.20 -16.68
C TYR A 83 -6.30 -11.29 -15.55
N PHE A 84 -6.43 -11.82 -14.33
CA PHE A 84 -6.73 -11.01 -13.15
C PHE A 84 -5.69 -9.93 -12.93
N VAL A 85 -4.40 -10.30 -12.93
CA VAL A 85 -3.30 -9.36 -12.67
C VAL A 85 -3.21 -8.28 -13.76
N ILE A 86 -3.36 -8.65 -15.04
CA ILE A 86 -3.37 -7.68 -16.14
C ILE A 86 -4.55 -6.71 -16.00
N LEU A 87 -5.76 -7.24 -15.78
CA LEU A 87 -6.95 -6.42 -15.64
C LEU A 87 -6.84 -5.46 -14.44
N TYR A 88 -6.38 -5.97 -13.31
CA TYR A 88 -6.28 -5.17 -12.10
C TYR A 88 -5.20 -4.09 -12.22
N GLY A 89 -4.06 -4.40 -12.82
CA GLY A 89 -3.05 -3.39 -13.17
C GLY A 89 -3.59 -2.31 -14.13
N ALA A 90 -4.41 -2.68 -15.11
CA ALA A 90 -5.06 -1.71 -16.00
C ALA A 90 -6.06 -0.82 -15.28
N ILE A 91 -6.83 -1.37 -14.33
CA ILE A 91 -7.75 -0.60 -13.47
C ILE A 91 -6.98 0.39 -12.59
N GLU A 92 -5.87 -0.02 -11.99
CA GLU A 92 -5.01 0.88 -11.20
C GLU A 92 -4.45 2.03 -12.05
N LEU A 93 -3.98 1.73 -13.26
CA LEU A 93 -3.50 2.75 -14.19
C LEU A 93 -4.61 3.72 -14.59
N PHE A 94 -5.77 3.20 -14.97
CA PHE A 94 -6.92 4.03 -15.34
C PHE A 94 -7.37 4.91 -14.17
N SER A 95 -7.43 4.36 -12.96
CA SER A 95 -7.87 5.09 -11.76
C SER A 95 -6.87 6.18 -11.36
N GLY A 96 -5.57 5.86 -11.40
CA GLY A 96 -4.50 6.84 -11.17
C GLY A 96 -4.51 7.99 -12.18
N ILE A 97 -4.78 7.72 -13.46
CA ILE A 97 -4.90 8.76 -14.50
C ILE A 97 -6.21 9.55 -14.36
N SER A 98 -7.31 8.88 -14.01
CA SER A 98 -8.64 9.52 -13.91
C SER A 98 -8.73 10.53 -12.77
N ASN A 99 -7.89 10.40 -11.75
CA ASN A 99 -7.73 11.31 -10.61
C ASN A 99 -9.07 11.86 -10.08
N LYS A 100 -10.00 10.95 -9.78
CA LYS A 100 -11.37 11.29 -9.41
C LYS A 100 -11.40 11.98 -8.05
N SER A 101 -12.15 13.08 -7.93
CA SER A 101 -12.37 13.75 -6.65
C SER A 101 -13.02 12.79 -5.65
N GLY A 102 -12.39 12.61 -4.48
CA GLY A 102 -12.81 11.66 -3.44
C GLY A 102 -12.09 10.30 -3.46
N ASP A 103 -11.23 10.04 -4.44
CA ASP A 103 -10.35 8.87 -4.45
C ASP A 103 -9.15 9.09 -3.52
N ASN A 104 -9.06 8.28 -2.47
CA ASN A 104 -7.99 8.34 -1.47
C ASN A 104 -6.97 7.21 -1.64
N VAL A 105 -7.00 6.49 -2.77
CA VAL A 105 -6.11 5.36 -3.04
C VAL A 105 -4.86 5.84 -3.81
N ALA A 106 -3.68 5.45 -3.33
CA ALA A 106 -2.41 5.76 -3.99
C ALA A 106 -2.12 4.79 -5.16
N HIS A 107 -2.91 4.86 -6.23
CA HIS A 107 -2.83 3.93 -7.38
C HIS A 107 -1.43 3.82 -8.01
N PHE A 108 -0.70 4.92 -8.13
CA PHE A 108 0.68 4.89 -8.65
C PHE A 108 1.65 4.17 -7.71
N ALA A 109 1.40 4.13 -6.41
CA ALA A 109 2.20 3.34 -5.47
C ALA A 109 2.01 1.83 -5.71
N HIS A 110 0.79 1.39 -6.03
CA HIS A 110 0.52 0.00 -6.43
C HIS A 110 1.23 -0.36 -7.72
N LEU A 111 1.10 0.48 -8.76
CA LEU A 111 1.78 0.28 -10.04
C LEU A 111 3.31 0.26 -9.90
N GLY A 112 3.87 1.14 -9.08
CA GLY A 112 5.29 1.13 -8.75
C GLY A 112 5.74 -0.19 -8.12
N GLY A 113 4.94 -0.73 -7.20
CA GLY A 113 5.17 -2.05 -6.61
C GLY A 113 5.12 -3.20 -7.62
N MET A 114 4.16 -3.18 -8.55
CA MET A 114 4.07 -4.15 -9.65
C MET A 114 5.32 -4.09 -10.56
N ILE A 115 5.72 -2.89 -10.99
CA ILE A 115 6.89 -2.68 -11.86
C ILE A 115 8.17 -3.14 -11.17
N PHE A 116 8.35 -2.78 -9.90
CA PHE A 116 9.50 -3.25 -9.12
C PHE A 116 9.52 -4.78 -9.01
N GLY A 117 8.38 -5.40 -8.67
CA GLY A 117 8.23 -6.86 -8.61
C GLY A 117 8.58 -7.53 -9.94
N PHE A 118 8.15 -6.96 -11.06
CA PHE A 118 8.49 -7.46 -12.40
C PHE A 118 10.00 -7.49 -12.63
N PHE A 119 10.69 -6.37 -12.38
CA PHE A 119 12.14 -6.32 -12.55
C PHE A 119 12.88 -7.26 -11.60
N LEU A 120 12.41 -7.40 -10.36
CA LEU A 120 13.00 -8.33 -9.39
C LEU A 120 12.90 -9.79 -9.85
N ILE A 121 11.73 -10.20 -10.36
CA ILE A 121 11.53 -11.55 -10.95
C ILE A 121 12.46 -11.74 -12.14
N MET A 122 12.53 -10.77 -13.05
CA MET A 122 13.40 -10.86 -14.23
C MET A 122 14.88 -10.96 -13.84
N TYR A 123 15.30 -10.23 -12.81
CA TYR A 123 16.65 -10.31 -12.25
C TYR A 123 16.95 -11.71 -11.69
N TRP A 124 16.05 -12.29 -10.88
CA TRP A 124 16.21 -13.64 -10.33
C TRP A 124 16.16 -14.74 -11.40
N LYS A 125 15.34 -14.58 -12.45
CA LYS A 125 15.33 -15.49 -13.60
C LYS A 125 16.68 -15.50 -14.31
N LYS A 126 17.29 -14.33 -14.51
CA LYS A 126 18.63 -14.22 -15.12
C LYS A 126 19.73 -14.85 -14.24
N LYS A 127 19.58 -14.81 -12.92
CA LYS A 127 20.55 -15.38 -11.96
C LYS A 127 20.36 -16.88 -11.71
N GLY A 128 19.41 -17.54 -12.36
CA GLY A 128 19.14 -18.96 -12.17
C GLY A 128 18.52 -19.32 -10.82
N THR A 129 18.08 -18.33 -10.02
CA THR A 129 17.62 -18.52 -8.64
C THR A 129 16.30 -19.28 -8.54
N PHE A 130 15.57 -19.42 -9.65
CA PHE A 130 14.34 -20.20 -9.75
C PHE A 130 14.56 -21.68 -10.11
N TYR A 131 15.80 -22.14 -10.29
CA TYR A 131 16.11 -23.54 -10.57
C TYR A 131 16.74 -24.21 -9.34
N HIS A 132 15.90 -24.83 -8.51
CA HIS A 132 16.29 -25.97 -7.69
C HIS A 132 15.29 -27.09 -8.01
N GLY A 133 15.70 -28.03 -8.87
CA GLY A 133 14.92 -29.24 -9.19
C GLY A 133 14.55 -29.38 -10.66
N GLY A 134 15.39 -30.12 -11.38
CA GLY A 134 15.21 -30.62 -12.74
C GLY A 134 16.35 -31.57 -13.03
#